data_AF-A0A928XN01-F1
#
_entry.id   AF-A0A928XN01-F1
#
_cell.length_a   1.000
_cell.length_b   1.000
_cell.length_c   1.000
_cell.angle_alpha   90.00
_cell.angle_beta   90.00
_cell.angle_gamma   90.00
#
_symmetry.space_group_name_H-M   'P 1'
#
loop_
_entity.id
_entity.type
_entity.pdbx_description
1 polymer ?
#
loop_
_entity_poly.entity_id
_entity_poly.type
_entity_poly.pdbx_seq_one_letter_code
_entity_poly.pdbx_strand_id
1 'polypeptide(L)'
;MNRTIMLVALGTLSACSTVGSNWMAQPLPEEGFPALSSGAGGKASGNRPGTDPVRGTRTLGEEQPEKGAKSLSDEPLRPVRQLGGKLEGKVLGKFRNTYYDFPSEADHSGPPVALKNPECQTIKDVPKGFYEAVCVQGSGTLAGGQTVSFAKRDCACAAVCSKTNQKICFDALDPKQFPYGRGATGGPITPLYTVAVDSDVIPLGTTIYIPELEGMPRDAESSGLHDGCFMAQDRGLRVKGKHVDVFAGDPSMTRLWNKLVPSNDGVTVVLDSPKCARAGSDAPAVGPSPAPKASEPEPKKKGKGKKD
;
A
#
# COMPACT_ATOMS: atom_id res chain seq x y z
N MET A 1 -22.08 -56.63 43.78
CA MET A 1 -20.86 -56.00 43.22
C MET A 1 -21.14 -55.65 41.76
N ASN A 2 -21.66 -54.45 41.51
CA ASN A 2 -21.98 -53.97 40.16
C ASN A 2 -20.80 -53.17 39.61
N ARG A 3 -20.28 -53.56 38.44
CA ARG A 3 -19.27 -52.79 37.71
C ARG A 3 -19.89 -52.11 36.50
N THR A 4 -20.01 -50.79 36.61
CA THR A 4 -20.37 -49.87 35.55
C THR A 4 -19.21 -49.75 34.55
N ILE A 5 -19.47 -50.03 33.27
CA ILE A 5 -18.53 -49.82 32.16
C ILE A 5 -18.77 -48.42 31.62
N MET A 6 -17.75 -47.56 31.71
CA MET A 6 -17.76 -46.21 31.15
C MET A 6 -17.13 -46.26 29.74
N LEU A 7 -17.92 -45.92 28.73
CA LEU A 7 -17.47 -45.76 27.34
C LEU A 7 -16.95 -44.33 27.15
N VAL A 8 -15.65 -44.20 26.86
CA VAL A 8 -15.01 -42.92 26.51
C VAL A 8 -15.04 -42.78 24.98
N ALA A 9 -15.77 -41.79 24.49
CA ALA A 9 -15.77 -41.40 23.09
C ALA A 9 -14.52 -40.57 22.77
N LEU A 10 -13.66 -41.08 21.88
CA LEU A 10 -12.56 -40.31 21.28
C LEU A 10 -13.14 -39.38 20.21
N GLY A 11 -13.16 -38.08 20.50
CA GLY A 11 -13.41 -37.04 19.51
C GLY A 11 -12.17 -36.83 18.62
N THR A 12 -12.33 -37.01 17.32
CA THR A 12 -11.34 -36.65 16.31
C THR A 12 -11.32 -35.13 16.13
N LEU A 13 -10.29 -34.48 16.66
CA LEU A 13 -9.98 -33.08 16.37
C LEU A 13 -9.44 -32.98 14.94
N SER A 14 -10.26 -32.44 14.04
CA SER A 14 -9.84 -32.07 12.69
C SER A 14 -8.99 -30.80 12.79
N ALA A 15 -7.68 -30.94 12.60
CA ALA A 15 -6.75 -29.82 12.57
C ALA A 15 -6.89 -29.08 11.22
N CYS A 16 -7.49 -27.89 11.25
CA CYS A 16 -7.35 -26.91 10.16
C CYS A 16 -5.87 -26.54 10.05
N SER A 17 -5.19 -27.14 9.07
CA SER A 17 -3.85 -26.74 8.68
C SER A 17 -3.97 -25.52 7.78
N THR A 18 -3.65 -24.34 8.30
CA THR A 18 -3.46 -23.12 7.49
C THR A 18 -2.20 -23.31 6.64
N VAL A 19 -2.42 -23.67 5.39
CA VAL A 19 -1.37 -23.71 4.36
C VAL A 19 -0.94 -22.28 4.04
N GLY A 20 0.36 -21.98 4.12
CA GLY A 20 0.99 -20.95 3.28
C GLY A 20 1.71 -19.79 3.97
N SER A 21 2.82 -20.05 4.68
CA SER A 21 3.78 -19.00 5.12
C SER A 21 4.97 -18.77 4.17
N ASN A 22 4.96 -19.35 2.95
CA ASN A 22 6.12 -19.30 2.04
C ASN A 22 6.22 -18.04 1.15
N TRP A 23 5.23 -17.13 1.20
CA TRP A 23 5.22 -15.94 0.33
C TRP A 23 5.97 -14.74 0.92
N MET A 24 6.22 -14.70 2.23
CA MET A 24 7.01 -13.64 2.90
C MET A 24 8.47 -13.56 2.43
N ALA A 25 8.95 -14.62 1.76
CA ALA A 25 10.32 -14.76 1.28
C ALA A 25 10.48 -14.55 -0.24
N GLN A 26 9.43 -14.19 -0.99
CA GLN A 26 9.60 -13.96 -2.42
C GLN A 26 10.49 -12.72 -2.66
N PRO A 27 11.71 -12.88 -3.22
CA PRO A 27 12.54 -11.74 -3.54
C PRO A 27 11.83 -10.90 -4.60
N LEU A 28 11.89 -9.58 -4.42
CA LEU A 28 11.46 -8.67 -5.48
C LEU A 28 12.44 -8.84 -6.66
N PRO A 29 11.98 -9.09 -7.90
CA PRO A 29 12.89 -9.21 -9.04
C PRO A 29 13.69 -7.92 -9.24
N GLU A 30 14.99 -8.03 -9.54
CA GLU A 30 15.91 -6.91 -9.75
C GLU A 30 15.87 -6.30 -11.17
N GLU A 31 14.91 -6.69 -12.01
CA GLU A 31 14.92 -6.34 -13.43
C GLU A 31 14.87 -4.83 -13.68
N GLY A 32 15.89 -4.33 -14.38
CA GLY A 32 16.11 -2.92 -14.70
C GLY A 32 14.99 -2.33 -15.55
N PHE A 33 14.28 -1.37 -14.98
CA PHE A 33 13.31 -0.56 -15.72
C PHE A 33 13.99 0.66 -16.34
N PRO A 34 13.64 1.04 -17.58
CA PRO A 34 14.26 2.19 -18.25
C PRO A 34 13.95 3.47 -17.46
N ALA A 35 15.02 4.23 -17.18
CA ALA A 35 14.94 5.56 -16.61
C ALA A 35 14.04 6.46 -17.48
N LEU A 36 13.02 7.07 -16.89
CA LEU A 36 12.31 8.19 -17.52
C LEU A 36 13.31 9.34 -17.67
N SER A 37 13.85 9.49 -18.87
CA SER A 37 14.75 10.58 -19.23
C SER A 37 13.98 11.90 -19.22
N SER A 38 14.45 12.82 -18.39
CA SER A 38 14.13 14.25 -18.44
C SER A 38 14.63 14.84 -19.76
N GLY A 39 13.73 14.93 -20.74
CA GLY A 39 14.00 15.60 -22.01
C GLY A 39 13.87 17.12 -21.87
N ALA A 40 14.99 17.80 -21.78
CA ALA A 40 15.11 19.21 -22.15
C ALA A 40 15.10 19.34 -23.68
N GLY A 41 14.33 20.28 -24.23
CA GLY A 41 14.29 20.61 -25.65
C GLY A 41 13.54 21.92 -25.88
N GLY A 42 14.23 22.92 -26.45
CA GLY A 42 13.80 24.31 -26.51
C GLY A 42 13.13 24.77 -27.82
N LYS A 43 12.57 25.99 -27.73
CA LYS A 43 12.34 27.06 -28.74
C LYS A 43 11.51 26.78 -30.01
N ALA A 44 10.43 27.55 -30.18
CA ALA A 44 10.11 28.48 -31.30
C ALA A 44 8.68 29.04 -31.10
N SER A 45 8.46 30.35 -30.86
CA SER A 45 8.23 31.45 -31.81
C SER A 45 7.08 31.27 -32.83
N GLY A 46 6.04 32.11 -32.71
CA GLY A 46 5.38 32.74 -33.87
C GLY A 46 3.89 32.46 -34.13
N ASN A 47 3.11 33.55 -34.09
CA ASN A 47 1.86 33.87 -34.82
C ASN A 47 0.46 33.55 -34.21
N ARG A 48 -0.20 34.64 -33.81
CA ARG A 48 -1.66 34.91 -33.87
C ARG A 48 -1.96 35.61 -35.23
N PRO A 49 -3.15 35.46 -35.84
CA PRO A 49 -4.38 36.22 -35.46
C PRO A 49 -5.64 35.34 -35.55
N GLY A 50 -6.83 35.65 -35.04
CA GLY A 50 -7.45 36.82 -34.41
C GLY A 50 -8.96 36.59 -34.55
N THR A 51 -9.77 36.79 -33.49
CA THR A 51 -11.24 36.85 -33.58
C THR A 51 -11.80 37.49 -32.31
N ASP A 52 -12.55 38.58 -32.50
CA ASP A 52 -13.65 39.07 -31.67
C ASP A 52 -14.80 39.39 -32.67
N PRO A 53 -16.12 39.37 -32.31
CA PRO A 53 -16.63 39.87 -31.03
C PRO A 53 -17.82 39.13 -30.37
N VAL A 54 -17.90 39.32 -29.06
CA VAL A 54 -19.06 39.67 -28.22
C VAL A 54 -20.48 39.45 -28.80
N ARG A 55 -21.25 38.57 -28.13
CA ARG A 55 -22.71 38.74 -27.98
C ARG A 55 -23.16 38.21 -26.63
N GLY A 56 -23.37 39.13 -25.69
CA GLY A 56 -23.99 38.85 -24.40
C GLY A 56 -25.50 38.96 -24.50
N THR A 57 -26.21 37.98 -23.94
CA THR A 57 -27.65 38.04 -23.70
C THR A 57 -27.87 37.88 -22.19
N ARG A 58 -28.43 38.93 -21.58
CA ARG A 58 -28.98 38.96 -20.21
C ARG A 58 -30.45 38.55 -20.26
N THR A 59 -30.89 37.82 -19.23
CA THR A 59 -32.21 37.93 -18.55
C THR A 59 -32.07 37.18 -17.22
N LEU A 60 -32.06 37.85 -16.06
CA LEU A 60 -33.19 38.33 -15.24
C LEU A 60 -34.03 37.19 -14.64
N GLY A 61 -33.99 37.09 -13.31
CA GLY A 61 -34.74 36.13 -12.50
C GLY A 61 -34.23 36.13 -11.06
N GLU A 62 -34.61 37.16 -10.32
CA GLU A 62 -34.31 37.44 -8.93
C GLU A 62 -35.27 36.68 -8.02
N GLU A 63 -34.76 35.83 -7.12
CA GLU A 63 -35.42 35.44 -5.87
C GLU A 63 -34.36 35.25 -4.76
N GLN A 64 -34.40 36.10 -3.73
CA GLN A 64 -34.03 35.80 -2.34
C GLN A 64 -35.28 35.27 -1.61
N PRO A 65 -35.22 34.66 -0.40
CA PRO A 65 -34.10 34.52 0.56
C PRO A 65 -33.90 33.04 1.02
N GLU A 66 -32.91 32.70 1.84
CA GLU A 66 -33.09 32.44 3.27
C GLU A 66 -31.71 32.26 3.95
N LYS A 67 -31.66 32.66 5.21
CA LYS A 67 -30.47 32.72 6.07
C LYS A 67 -30.04 31.31 6.49
N GLY A 68 -28.72 31.09 6.56
CA GLY A 68 -28.13 30.15 7.51
C GLY A 68 -27.41 28.95 6.92
N ALA A 69 -26.21 29.16 6.38
CA ALA A 69 -25.12 28.18 6.46
C ALA A 69 -23.80 28.94 6.35
N LYS A 70 -23.02 28.96 7.43
CA LYS A 70 -21.63 29.44 7.38
C LYS A 70 -20.83 28.45 6.54
N SER A 71 -20.58 28.80 5.29
CA SER A 71 -19.62 28.13 4.43
C SER A 71 -18.22 28.29 5.03
N LEU A 72 -17.63 27.19 5.45
CA LEU A 72 -16.20 27.05 5.72
C LEU A 72 -15.48 26.91 4.38
N SER A 73 -15.21 28.04 3.73
CA SER A 73 -14.23 28.11 2.64
C SER A 73 -13.45 29.41 2.79
N ASP A 74 -12.14 29.32 2.60
CA ASP A 74 -11.12 30.39 2.65
C ASP A 74 -10.35 30.63 3.97
N GLU A 75 -10.20 29.62 4.84
CA GLU A 75 -9.02 29.62 5.73
C GLU A 75 -7.80 29.08 4.95
N PRO A 76 -6.72 29.87 4.77
CA PRO A 76 -5.52 29.38 4.12
C PRO A 76 -4.95 28.21 4.92
N LEU A 77 -4.78 27.07 4.26
CA LEU A 77 -4.07 25.89 4.78
C LEU A 77 -2.75 26.37 5.40
N ARG A 78 -2.66 26.30 6.73
CA ARG A 78 -1.48 26.77 7.46
C ARG A 78 -0.26 25.97 6.99
N PRO A 79 0.88 26.62 6.68
CA PRO A 79 2.10 25.90 6.33
C PRO A 79 2.44 24.89 7.42
N VAL A 80 2.81 23.68 7.02
CA VAL A 80 3.39 22.66 7.91
C VAL A 80 4.52 23.33 8.69
N ARG A 81 4.38 23.39 10.02
CA ARG A 81 5.30 24.07 10.92
C ARG A 81 6.69 23.46 10.72
N GLN A 82 7.64 24.23 10.17
CA GLN A 82 9.04 23.83 10.16
C GLN A 82 9.47 23.64 11.62
N LEU A 83 9.67 22.38 12.02
CA LEU A 83 10.18 22.03 13.34
C LEU A 83 11.64 22.46 13.42
N GLY A 84 11.88 23.69 13.91
CA GLY A 84 13.23 24.21 14.23
C GLY A 84 13.86 23.57 15.48
N GLY A 85 13.33 22.45 15.96
CA GLY A 85 13.90 21.67 17.05
C GLY A 85 14.90 20.64 16.52
N LYS A 86 15.92 20.31 17.32
CA LYS A 86 16.83 19.20 17.01
C LYS A 86 16.01 17.91 16.92
N LEU A 87 16.08 17.20 15.79
CA LEU A 87 15.44 15.90 15.65
C LEU A 87 16.09 14.90 16.61
N GLU A 88 15.26 14.21 17.39
CA GLU A 88 15.68 13.17 18.31
C GLU A 88 15.54 11.79 17.65
N GLY A 89 16.54 10.93 17.83
CA GLY A 89 16.65 9.63 17.16
C GLY A 89 17.73 9.60 16.08
N LYS A 90 17.83 8.47 15.37
CA LYS A 90 18.80 8.24 14.30
C LYS A 90 18.23 8.71 12.96
N VAL A 91 18.71 9.84 12.46
CA VAL A 91 18.33 10.37 11.14
C VAL A 91 18.96 9.54 10.03
N LEU A 92 18.15 8.87 9.20
CA LEU A 92 18.62 8.11 8.02
C LEU A 92 18.79 8.99 6.77
N GLY A 93 18.25 10.20 6.82
CA GLY A 93 18.29 11.22 5.78
C GLY A 93 16.97 11.36 5.05
N LYS A 94 17.01 11.97 3.85
CA LYS A 94 15.83 12.17 3.00
C LYS A 94 15.51 10.91 2.18
N PHE A 95 14.23 10.56 2.19
CA PHE A 95 13.63 9.46 1.43
C PHE A 95 12.62 10.05 0.46
N ARG A 96 12.56 9.53 -0.76
CA ARG A 96 11.41 9.80 -1.64
C ARG A 96 10.14 9.39 -0.90
N ASN A 97 9.04 10.13 -1.06
CA ASN A 97 7.73 9.79 -0.51
C ASN A 97 6.72 9.55 -1.65
N THR A 98 5.88 8.54 -1.50
CA THR A 98 4.62 8.41 -2.25
C THR A 98 3.49 7.99 -1.32
N TYR A 99 2.28 7.88 -1.87
CA TYR A 99 1.09 7.44 -1.16
C TYR A 99 0.36 6.40 -2.01
N TYR A 100 -0.20 5.38 -1.35
CA TYR A 100 -0.95 4.32 -2.00
C TYR A 100 -2.28 4.06 -1.30
N ASP A 101 -3.24 3.53 -2.08
CA ASP A 101 -4.67 3.49 -1.74
C ASP A 101 -5.16 2.06 -1.48
N PHE A 102 -6.39 1.97 -1.01
CA PHE A 102 -7.18 0.76 -0.85
C PHE A 102 -8.46 0.87 -1.69
N PRO A 103 -8.40 0.50 -2.98
CA PRO A 103 -9.51 0.68 -3.91
C PRO A 103 -10.74 -0.14 -3.51
N SER A 104 -11.92 0.43 -3.76
CA SER A 104 -13.20 -0.27 -3.70
C SER A 104 -13.64 -0.72 -5.09
N GLU A 105 -14.15 -1.94 -5.21
CA GLU A 105 -14.71 -2.47 -6.46
C GLU A 105 -15.86 -1.59 -6.98
N ALA A 106 -16.64 -1.00 -6.07
CA ALA A 106 -17.79 -0.16 -6.41
C ALA A 106 -17.42 1.12 -7.18
N ASP A 107 -16.18 1.58 -7.04
CA ASP A 107 -15.69 2.82 -7.69
C ASP A 107 -15.19 2.59 -9.12
N HIS A 108 -15.26 1.35 -9.61
CA HIS A 108 -14.64 0.94 -10.87
C HIS A 108 -15.65 0.32 -11.83
N SER A 109 -15.35 0.45 -13.11
CA SER A 109 -16.15 -0.10 -14.21
C SER A 109 -15.27 -0.78 -15.26
N GLY A 110 -15.91 -1.36 -16.27
CA GLY A 110 -15.25 -2.04 -17.38
C GLY A 110 -15.63 -3.52 -17.50
N PRO A 111 -15.10 -4.21 -18.53
CA PRO A 111 -15.39 -5.62 -18.75
C PRO A 111 -14.93 -6.49 -17.57
N PRO A 112 -15.62 -7.61 -17.28
CA PRO A 112 -15.26 -8.49 -16.18
C PRO A 112 -13.91 -9.18 -16.43
N VAL A 113 -13.12 -9.28 -15.37
CA VAL A 113 -11.84 -10.01 -15.32
C VAL A 113 -11.85 -10.90 -14.08
N ALA A 114 -11.47 -12.16 -14.26
CA ALA A 114 -11.41 -13.11 -13.15
C ALA A 114 -10.27 -12.77 -12.19
N LEU A 115 -10.61 -12.44 -10.94
CA LEU A 115 -9.67 -12.34 -9.84
C LEU A 115 -9.36 -13.76 -9.34
N LYS A 116 -8.09 -14.16 -9.40
CA LYS A 116 -7.65 -15.55 -9.13
C LYS A 116 -6.93 -15.67 -7.80
N ASN A 117 -7.13 -16.80 -7.12
CA ASN A 117 -6.29 -17.21 -6.00
C ASN A 117 -5.06 -18.02 -6.46
N PRO A 118 -4.07 -18.28 -5.57
CA PRO A 118 -2.88 -19.06 -5.92
C PRO A 118 -3.16 -20.47 -6.44
N GLU A 119 -4.31 -21.05 -6.10
CA GLU A 119 -4.82 -22.34 -6.59
C GLU A 119 -5.54 -22.23 -7.95
N CYS A 120 -5.51 -21.06 -8.58
CA CYS A 120 -6.13 -20.74 -9.87
C CYS A 120 -7.67 -20.81 -9.90
N GLN A 121 -8.29 -20.84 -8.74
CA GLN A 121 -9.74 -20.72 -8.58
C GLN A 121 -10.12 -19.24 -8.70
N THR A 122 -11.30 -18.99 -9.29
CA THR A 122 -11.86 -17.63 -9.35
C THR A 122 -12.43 -17.28 -7.99
N ILE A 123 -11.94 -16.18 -7.40
CA ILE A 123 -12.55 -15.54 -6.23
C ILE A 123 -13.83 -14.84 -6.68
N LYS A 124 -13.71 -13.98 -7.69
CA LYS A 124 -14.81 -13.22 -8.27
C LYS A 124 -14.43 -12.69 -9.65
N ASP A 125 -15.39 -12.54 -10.55
CA ASP A 125 -15.24 -11.71 -11.74
C ASP A 125 -15.50 -10.24 -11.37
N VAL A 126 -14.49 -9.39 -11.53
CA VAL A 126 -14.49 -7.99 -11.10
C VAL A 126 -14.31 -7.06 -12.30
N PRO A 127 -14.74 -5.78 -12.23
CA PRO A 127 -14.49 -4.83 -13.30
C PRO A 127 -12.99 -4.70 -13.60
N LYS A 128 -12.61 -4.63 -14.88
CA LYS A 128 -11.20 -4.48 -15.30
C LYS A 128 -10.51 -3.31 -14.59
N GLY A 129 -11.20 -2.18 -14.40
CA GLY A 129 -10.65 -1.05 -13.67
C GLY A 129 -10.22 -1.39 -12.24
N PHE A 130 -11.04 -2.18 -11.52
CA PHE A 130 -10.71 -2.64 -10.17
C PHE A 130 -9.54 -3.61 -10.19
N TYR A 131 -9.54 -4.57 -11.12
CA TYR A 131 -8.44 -5.52 -11.30
C TYR A 131 -7.10 -4.78 -11.48
N GLU A 132 -7.06 -3.78 -12.37
CA GLU A 132 -5.85 -2.97 -12.59
C GLU A 132 -5.46 -2.12 -11.38
N ALA A 133 -6.43 -1.64 -10.60
CA ALA A 133 -6.17 -0.91 -9.36
C ALA A 133 -5.53 -1.82 -8.30
N VAL A 134 -6.14 -2.97 -7.97
CA VAL A 134 -5.57 -3.90 -6.97
C VAL A 134 -4.23 -4.50 -7.39
N CYS A 135 -3.96 -4.61 -8.69
CA CYS A 135 -2.64 -5.00 -9.21
C CYS A 135 -1.52 -4.00 -8.83
N VAL A 136 -1.84 -2.71 -8.75
CA VAL A 136 -0.87 -1.66 -8.40
C VAL A 136 -0.82 -1.46 -6.89
N GLN A 137 -2.00 -1.40 -6.25
CA GLN A 137 -2.16 -1.06 -4.84
C GLN A 137 -1.87 -2.25 -3.91
N GLY A 138 -2.07 -3.49 -4.38
CA GLY A 138 -1.79 -4.71 -3.62
C GLY A 138 -2.96 -5.23 -2.78
N SER A 139 -3.96 -4.42 -2.46
CA SER A 139 -5.19 -4.87 -1.80
C SER A 139 -6.40 -4.03 -2.22
N GLY A 140 -7.60 -4.47 -1.86
CA GLY A 140 -8.85 -3.73 -2.11
C GLY A 140 -10.07 -4.41 -1.50
N THR A 141 -11.23 -3.76 -1.59
CA THR A 141 -12.51 -4.29 -1.10
C THR A 141 -13.44 -4.64 -2.26
N LEU A 142 -13.95 -5.87 -2.25
CA LEU A 142 -15.00 -6.30 -3.16
C LEU A 142 -16.35 -5.68 -2.78
N ALA A 143 -17.28 -5.56 -3.73
CA ALA A 143 -18.61 -4.99 -3.51
C ALA A 143 -19.43 -5.70 -2.41
N GLY A 144 -19.08 -6.95 -2.07
CA GLY A 144 -19.67 -7.69 -0.95
C GLY A 144 -19.03 -7.41 0.41
N GLY A 145 -18.11 -6.44 0.51
CA GLY A 145 -17.36 -6.10 1.72
C GLY A 145 -16.18 -7.02 2.03
N GLN A 146 -15.92 -8.03 1.21
CA GLN A 146 -14.79 -8.93 1.39
C GLN A 146 -13.48 -8.23 0.96
N THR A 147 -12.46 -8.31 1.82
CA THR A 147 -11.13 -7.79 1.50
C THR A 147 -10.35 -8.79 0.65
N VAL A 148 -9.68 -8.30 -0.38
CA VAL A 148 -8.71 -9.07 -1.17
C VAL A 148 -7.33 -8.46 -1.02
N SER A 149 -6.30 -9.30 -1.03
CA SER A 149 -4.91 -8.86 -0.85
C SER A 149 -3.97 -9.70 -1.68
N PHE A 150 -2.88 -9.10 -2.13
CA PHE A 150 -1.79 -9.75 -2.85
C PHE A 150 -1.37 -11.03 -2.13
N ALA A 151 -1.25 -12.12 -2.89
CA ALA A 151 -0.82 -13.42 -2.39
C ALA A 151 0.45 -13.90 -3.09
N LYS A 152 0.50 -13.80 -4.43
CA LYS A 152 1.57 -14.40 -5.22
C LYS A 152 1.81 -13.68 -6.55
N ARG A 153 3.08 -13.47 -6.91
CA ARG A 153 3.52 -13.05 -8.26
C ARG A 153 3.67 -14.26 -9.20
N ASP A 154 3.75 -13.95 -10.49
CA ASP A 154 3.96 -14.91 -11.58
C ASP A 154 2.93 -16.04 -11.59
N CYS A 155 1.69 -15.69 -11.26
CA CYS A 155 0.60 -16.63 -11.20
C CYS A 155 0.13 -16.98 -12.62
N ALA A 156 0.46 -18.17 -13.13
CA ALA A 156 0.25 -18.54 -14.54
C ALA A 156 -1.17 -18.30 -15.06
N CYS A 157 -2.18 -18.50 -14.21
CA CYS A 157 -3.61 -18.40 -14.48
C CYS A 157 -4.20 -17.00 -14.29
N ALA A 158 -3.47 -16.05 -13.69
CA ALA A 158 -3.94 -14.69 -13.57
C ALA A 158 -3.80 -13.94 -14.89
N ALA A 159 -4.70 -12.98 -15.11
CA ALA A 159 -4.54 -12.00 -16.18
C ALA A 159 -3.27 -11.18 -15.98
N VAL A 160 -2.77 -10.55 -17.05
CA VAL A 160 -1.64 -9.64 -16.96
C VAL A 160 -2.15 -8.28 -16.50
N CYS A 161 -1.58 -7.77 -15.41
CA CYS A 161 -1.81 -6.42 -14.93
C CYS A 161 -1.18 -5.41 -15.90
N SER A 162 -1.98 -4.66 -16.65
CA SER A 162 -1.52 -3.75 -17.72
C SER A 162 -0.44 -2.75 -17.27
N LYS A 163 -0.53 -2.26 -16.02
CA LYS A 163 0.36 -1.22 -15.47
C LYS A 163 1.69 -1.75 -14.93
N THR A 164 1.73 -3.01 -14.49
CA THR A 164 2.93 -3.61 -13.88
C THR A 164 3.55 -4.71 -14.75
N ASN A 165 2.83 -5.16 -15.79
CA ASN A 165 3.15 -6.30 -16.64
C ASN A 165 3.38 -7.61 -15.84
N GLN A 166 2.71 -7.75 -14.70
CA GLN A 166 2.80 -8.92 -13.84
C GLN A 166 1.52 -9.73 -13.84
N LYS A 167 1.63 -11.02 -13.54
CA LYS A 167 0.48 -11.89 -13.27
C LYS A 167 0.35 -12.11 -11.77
N ILE A 168 -0.66 -11.52 -11.15
CA ILE A 168 -0.82 -11.51 -9.69
C ILE A 168 -2.05 -12.33 -9.29
N CYS A 169 -1.87 -13.20 -8.30
CA CYS A 169 -2.95 -13.86 -7.58
C CYS A 169 -3.15 -13.22 -6.20
N PHE A 170 -4.40 -13.29 -5.73
CA PHE A 170 -4.88 -12.64 -4.52
C PHE A 170 -5.46 -13.68 -3.57
N ASP A 171 -5.47 -13.38 -2.27
CA ASP A 171 -6.27 -14.10 -1.30
C ASP A 171 -7.53 -13.29 -0.99
N ALA A 172 -8.64 -14.00 -0.79
CA ALA A 172 -9.81 -13.45 -0.14
C ALA A 172 -9.63 -13.57 1.38
N LEU A 173 -9.63 -12.45 2.09
CA LEU A 173 -9.36 -12.36 3.52
C LEU A 173 -10.63 -12.07 4.31
N ASP A 174 -10.63 -12.42 5.60
CA ASP A 174 -11.66 -11.99 6.54
C ASP A 174 -11.50 -10.47 6.79
N PRO A 175 -12.48 -9.62 6.41
CA PRO A 175 -12.40 -8.18 6.61
C PRO A 175 -12.36 -7.76 8.09
N LYS A 176 -12.76 -8.63 9.03
CA LYS A 176 -12.61 -8.35 10.46
C LYS A 176 -11.17 -8.46 10.94
N GLN A 177 -10.39 -9.34 10.32
CA GLN A 177 -8.98 -9.55 10.65
C GLN A 177 -8.05 -8.67 9.81
N PHE A 178 -8.40 -8.48 8.53
CA PHE A 178 -7.61 -7.73 7.55
C PHE A 178 -8.49 -6.69 6.84
N PRO A 179 -8.96 -5.65 7.55
CA PRO A 179 -9.89 -4.68 6.98
C PRO A 179 -9.34 -3.99 5.72
N TYR A 180 -8.04 -3.77 5.67
CA TYR A 180 -7.35 -3.07 4.57
C TYR A 180 -6.35 -3.95 3.80
N GLY A 181 -6.40 -5.26 4.05
CA GLY A 181 -5.47 -6.23 3.50
C GLY A 181 -4.31 -6.56 4.44
N ARG A 182 -3.36 -7.32 3.90
CA ARG A 182 -2.26 -7.92 4.64
C ARG A 182 -0.94 -7.40 4.12
N GLY A 183 -0.08 -6.94 5.02
CA GLY A 183 1.24 -6.41 4.69
C GLY A 183 2.29 -7.51 4.56
N ALA A 184 3.50 -7.13 4.17
CA ALA A 184 4.64 -8.02 4.02
C ALA A 184 5.07 -8.77 5.31
N THR A 185 4.66 -8.29 6.50
CA THR A 185 4.87 -9.00 7.78
C THR A 185 3.85 -10.11 8.04
N GLY A 186 2.84 -10.25 7.18
CA GLY A 186 1.71 -11.17 7.36
C GLY A 186 0.59 -10.63 8.24
N GLY A 187 0.77 -9.48 8.91
CA GLY A 187 -0.26 -8.80 9.70
C GLY A 187 -1.14 -7.83 8.89
N PRO A 188 -2.21 -7.29 9.50
CA PRO A 188 -3.03 -6.27 8.86
C PRO A 188 -2.27 -4.95 8.69
N ILE A 189 -2.56 -4.24 7.60
CA ILE A 189 -2.10 -2.87 7.39
C ILE A 189 -3.17 -1.87 7.82
N THR A 190 -2.75 -0.69 8.24
CA THR A 190 -3.62 0.34 8.81
C THR A 190 -3.37 1.69 8.14
N PRO A 191 -4.41 2.37 7.63
CA PRO A 191 -4.27 3.69 7.02
C PRO A 191 -3.60 4.69 7.96
N LEU A 192 -2.65 5.45 7.42
CA LEU A 192 -1.91 6.49 8.15
C LEU A 192 -1.26 5.93 9.43
N TYR A 193 -0.68 4.74 9.27
CA TYR A 193 0.13 4.07 10.28
C TYR A 193 1.12 3.13 9.60
N THR A 194 0.68 2.35 8.62
CA THR A 194 1.57 1.48 7.85
C THR A 194 2.30 2.24 6.75
N VAL A 195 3.57 1.90 6.54
CA VAL A 195 4.38 2.36 5.42
C VAL A 195 5.03 1.15 4.72
N ALA A 196 5.07 1.20 3.39
CA ALA A 196 5.87 0.29 2.60
C ALA A 196 7.29 0.84 2.44
N VAL A 197 8.29 -0.02 2.63
CA VAL A 197 9.71 0.34 2.59
C VAL A 197 10.54 -0.68 1.83
N ASP A 198 11.76 -0.31 1.48
CA ASP A 198 12.80 -1.27 1.14
C ASP A 198 13.35 -1.90 2.42
N SER A 199 13.16 -3.20 2.59
CA SER A 199 13.55 -3.90 3.83
C SER A 199 15.06 -4.05 4.03
N ASP A 200 15.85 -3.85 2.97
CA ASP A 200 17.30 -3.82 3.06
C ASP A 200 17.81 -2.48 3.62
N VAL A 201 16.96 -1.45 3.61
CA VAL A 201 17.25 -0.11 4.15
C VAL A 201 16.56 0.11 5.50
N ILE A 202 15.29 -0.26 5.63
CA ILE A 202 14.50 -0.17 6.86
C ILE A 202 13.87 -1.55 7.12
N PRO A 203 14.34 -2.32 8.11
CA PRO A 203 13.78 -3.63 8.41
C PRO A 203 12.28 -3.57 8.69
N LEU A 204 11.54 -4.61 8.26
CA LEU A 204 10.12 -4.71 8.61
C LEU A 204 9.93 -4.82 10.13
N GLY A 205 8.84 -4.26 10.64
CA GLY A 205 8.56 -4.10 12.07
C GLY A 205 9.26 -2.89 12.70
N THR A 206 10.03 -2.11 11.93
CA THR A 206 10.67 -0.89 12.44
C THR A 206 9.65 0.25 12.51
N THR A 207 9.58 0.91 13.66
CA THR A 207 8.86 2.18 13.80
C THR A 207 9.73 3.32 13.27
N ILE A 208 9.16 4.19 12.45
CA ILE A 208 9.82 5.37 11.90
C ILE A 208 9.04 6.65 12.25
N TYR A 209 9.77 7.74 12.42
CA TYR A 209 9.23 9.08 12.57
C TYR A 209 9.54 9.89 11.32
N ILE A 210 8.52 10.58 10.80
CA ILE A 210 8.61 11.48 9.65
C ILE A 210 8.09 12.86 10.07
N PRO A 211 8.99 13.81 10.42
CA PRO A 211 8.58 15.10 10.98
C PRO A 211 7.75 15.93 10.01
N GLU A 212 7.96 15.80 8.69
CA GLU A 212 7.16 16.51 7.69
C GLU A 212 5.69 16.05 7.64
N LEU A 213 5.39 14.87 8.18
CA LEU A 213 4.03 14.31 8.23
C LEU A 213 3.40 14.43 9.63
N GLU A 214 4.10 14.99 10.61
CA GLU A 214 3.52 15.33 11.91
C GLU A 214 2.59 16.55 11.77
N GLY A 215 1.43 16.48 12.42
CA GLY A 215 0.42 17.53 12.33
C GLY A 215 -0.45 17.45 11.08
N MET A 216 -0.25 16.47 10.20
CA MET A 216 -1.12 16.27 9.04
C MET A 216 -2.52 15.78 9.46
N PRO A 217 -3.59 16.17 8.75
CA PRO A 217 -4.94 15.73 9.09
C PRO A 217 -5.11 14.22 8.84
N ARG A 218 -5.82 13.52 9.75
CA ARG A 218 -6.14 12.09 9.60
C ARG A 218 -7.37 11.80 8.74
N ASP A 219 -8.16 12.83 8.46
CA ASP A 219 -9.36 12.79 7.63
C ASP A 219 -9.60 14.16 6.98
N ALA A 220 -10.56 14.24 6.05
CA ALA A 220 -10.88 15.49 5.36
C ALA A 220 -11.47 16.58 6.28
N GLU A 221 -12.06 16.19 7.41
CA GLU A 221 -12.65 17.09 8.41
C GLU A 221 -11.61 17.58 9.42
N SER A 222 -10.37 17.11 9.32
CA SER A 222 -9.28 17.36 10.27
C SER A 222 -9.65 17.03 11.72
N SER A 223 -10.44 15.96 11.93
CA SER A 223 -10.92 15.57 13.27
C SER A 223 -9.78 15.15 14.21
N GLY A 224 -8.63 14.79 13.65
CA GLY A 224 -7.40 14.51 14.38
C GLY A 224 -6.15 14.80 13.55
N LEU A 225 -5.01 14.94 14.25
CA LEU A 225 -3.71 15.15 13.64
C LEU A 225 -2.86 13.88 13.73
N HIS A 226 -2.08 13.63 12.68
CA HIS A 226 -1.10 12.57 12.61
C HIS A 226 0.12 12.93 13.48
N ASP A 227 0.69 11.97 14.20
CA ASP A 227 1.84 12.20 15.10
C ASP A 227 3.20 12.05 14.39
N GLY A 228 3.17 11.78 13.08
CA GLY A 228 4.34 11.55 12.25
C GLY A 228 4.94 10.15 12.40
N CYS A 229 4.33 9.27 13.19
CA CYS A 229 4.83 7.93 13.46
C CYS A 229 4.21 6.89 12.53
N PHE A 230 5.04 6.01 11.97
CA PHE A 230 4.63 4.93 11.09
C PHE A 230 5.33 3.62 11.45
N MET A 231 4.76 2.49 11.04
CA MET A 231 5.35 1.17 11.17
C MET A 231 5.63 0.59 9.77
N ALA A 232 6.88 0.16 9.56
CA ALA A 232 7.29 -0.53 8.34
C ALA A 232 6.71 -1.95 8.29
N GLN A 233 5.51 -2.12 7.76
CA GLN A 233 4.82 -3.42 7.73
C GLN A 233 4.60 -3.95 6.32
N ASP A 234 4.96 -3.17 5.30
CA ASP A 234 4.63 -3.48 3.92
C ASP A 234 5.84 -3.31 2.97
N ARG A 235 5.69 -3.83 1.74
CA ARG A 235 6.67 -3.75 0.66
C ARG A 235 5.96 -3.50 -0.66
N GLY A 236 6.53 -2.61 -1.48
CA GLY A 236 6.09 -2.39 -2.85
C GLY A 236 7.16 -2.77 -3.86
N LEU A 237 6.74 -3.24 -5.04
CA LEU A 237 7.67 -3.59 -6.13
C LEU A 237 8.59 -2.40 -6.49
N ARG A 238 8.05 -1.18 -6.47
CA ARG A 238 8.75 0.07 -6.82
C ARG A 238 9.28 0.82 -5.58
N VAL A 239 9.18 0.20 -4.41
CA VAL A 239 9.69 0.73 -3.15
C VAL A 239 11.08 0.17 -2.91
N LYS A 240 12.08 0.94 -3.37
CA LYS A 240 13.50 0.56 -3.44
C LYS A 240 14.38 1.69 -2.96
N GLY A 241 15.45 1.35 -2.24
CA GLY A 241 16.40 2.28 -1.66
C GLY A 241 15.74 3.21 -0.64
N LYS A 242 16.12 4.50 -0.68
CA LYS A 242 15.54 5.54 0.18
C LYS A 242 14.16 5.98 -0.32
N HIS A 243 13.18 5.10 -0.19
CA HIS A 243 11.78 5.34 -0.54
C HIS A 243 10.86 4.88 0.59
N VAL A 244 9.93 5.75 0.99
CA VAL A 244 8.79 5.42 1.85
C VAL A 244 7.50 5.62 1.06
N ASP A 245 6.62 4.64 1.07
CA ASP A 245 5.31 4.73 0.42
C ASP A 245 4.23 4.56 1.48
N VAL A 246 3.52 5.64 1.79
CA VAL A 246 2.60 5.71 2.93
C VAL A 246 1.26 5.13 2.54
N PHE A 247 0.74 4.22 3.37
CA PHE A 247 -0.59 3.68 3.16
C PHE A 247 -1.64 4.70 3.60
N ALA A 248 -2.30 5.35 2.65
CA ALA A 248 -3.33 6.36 2.93
C ALA A 248 -4.72 5.75 3.14
N GLY A 249 -4.94 4.53 2.63
CA GLY A 249 -6.25 3.88 2.63
C GLY A 249 -7.19 4.50 1.62
N ASP A 250 -7.84 5.61 1.95
CA ASP A 250 -8.84 6.21 1.05
C ASP A 250 -8.19 7.11 -0.03
N PRO A 251 -8.61 7.02 -1.31
CA PRO A 251 -8.08 7.89 -2.38
C PRO A 251 -8.22 9.40 -2.10
N SER A 252 -9.23 9.82 -1.32
CA SER A 252 -9.36 11.22 -0.88
C SER A 252 -8.26 11.62 0.10
N MET A 253 -7.81 10.71 0.95
CA MET A 253 -6.67 10.95 1.84
C MET A 253 -5.36 11.04 1.06
N THR A 254 -5.15 10.18 0.07
CA THR A 254 -4.01 10.32 -0.85
C THR A 254 -3.99 11.68 -1.55
N ARG A 255 -5.14 12.17 -2.03
CA ARG A 255 -5.24 13.51 -2.65
C ARG A 255 -4.94 14.63 -1.65
N LEU A 256 -5.49 14.55 -0.44
CA LEU A 256 -5.27 15.53 0.61
C LEU A 256 -3.79 15.59 1.02
N TRP A 257 -3.19 14.43 1.29
CA TRP A 257 -1.80 14.33 1.71
C TRP A 257 -0.85 14.77 0.61
N ASN A 258 -1.08 14.37 -0.65
CA ASN A 258 -0.30 14.88 -1.78
C ASN A 258 -0.41 16.39 -1.99
N LYS A 259 -1.53 17.03 -1.62
CA LYS A 259 -1.66 18.48 -1.70
C LYS A 259 -0.80 19.19 -0.64
N LEU A 260 -0.65 18.59 0.53
CA LEU A 260 0.05 19.18 1.68
C LEU A 260 1.55 18.85 1.68
N VAL A 261 1.89 17.60 1.35
CA VAL A 261 3.25 17.09 1.20
C VAL A 261 3.30 16.30 -0.11
N PRO A 262 3.66 16.95 -1.24
CA PRO A 262 3.66 16.32 -2.54
C PRO A 262 4.54 15.07 -2.63
N SER A 263 4.07 14.08 -3.39
CA SER A 263 4.89 12.91 -3.71
C SER A 263 6.20 13.32 -4.38
N ASN A 264 7.29 12.65 -3.99
CA ASN A 264 8.65 12.83 -4.48
C ASN A 264 9.38 14.11 -4.03
N ASP A 265 8.78 14.96 -3.19
CA ASP A 265 9.48 16.10 -2.57
C ASP A 265 10.54 15.66 -1.57
N GLY A 266 10.34 14.47 -1.01
CA GLY A 266 11.26 13.80 -0.12
C GLY A 266 11.10 14.23 1.34
N VAL A 267 10.98 13.23 2.21
CA VAL A 267 10.73 13.38 3.65
C VAL A 267 11.90 12.85 4.46
N THR A 268 12.09 13.40 5.66
CA THR A 268 13.15 12.96 6.57
C THR A 268 12.70 11.72 7.31
N VAL A 269 13.50 10.66 7.30
CA VAL A 269 13.22 9.45 8.08
C VAL A 269 14.12 9.40 9.29
N VAL A 270 13.51 9.26 10.47
CA VAL A 270 14.18 9.16 11.76
C VAL A 270 13.79 7.84 12.43
N LEU A 271 14.77 7.02 12.77
CA LEU A 271 14.56 5.82 13.60
C LEU A 271 14.70 6.16 15.08
N ASP A 272 14.16 5.31 15.94
CA ASP A 272 14.33 5.38 17.40
C ASP A 272 13.95 6.75 18.00
N SER A 273 13.03 7.46 17.35
CA SER A 273 12.51 8.73 17.86
C SER A 273 11.64 8.46 19.08
N PRO A 274 11.88 9.13 20.22
CA PRO A 274 11.07 8.94 21.43
C PRO A 274 9.60 9.32 21.22
N LYS A 275 9.29 10.16 20.21
CA LYS A 275 7.90 10.47 19.83
C LYS A 275 7.10 9.22 19.42
N CYS A 276 7.78 8.23 18.86
CA CYS A 276 7.15 7.00 18.38
C CYS A 276 7.33 5.81 19.33
N ALA A 277 7.82 6.04 20.56
CA ALA A 277 8.01 4.98 21.55
C ALA A 277 6.72 4.18 21.84
N ARG A 278 5.55 4.84 21.76
CA ARG A 278 4.23 4.19 21.92
C ARG A 278 3.97 3.10 20.86
N ALA A 279 4.45 3.28 19.63
CA ALA A 279 4.24 2.32 18.56
C ALA A 279 5.12 1.07 18.69
N GLY A 280 6.24 1.15 19.42
CA GLY A 280 7.10 0.00 19.72
C GLY A 280 6.58 -0.89 20.85
N SER A 281 5.75 -0.37 21.74
CA SER A 281 5.23 -1.10 22.92
C SER A 281 4.01 -1.99 22.64
N ASP A 282 3.28 -1.76 21.53
CA ASP A 282 2.09 -2.54 21.14
C ASP A 282 2.35 -3.52 19.98
N ALA A 283 3.60 -3.63 19.51
CA ALA A 283 3.95 -4.58 18.47
C ALA A 283 3.86 -6.01 19.01
N PRO A 284 3.04 -6.91 18.43
CA PRO A 284 3.09 -8.32 18.80
C PRO A 284 4.50 -8.83 18.54
N ALA A 285 5.07 -9.55 19.52
CA ALA A 285 6.44 -10.05 19.48
C ALA A 285 6.70 -10.76 18.14
N VAL A 286 7.44 -10.10 17.25
CA VAL A 286 7.92 -10.71 16.02
C VAL A 286 8.96 -11.73 16.46
N GLY A 287 8.61 -13.01 16.38
CA GLY A 287 9.56 -14.10 16.62
C GLY A 287 10.80 -13.92 15.75
N PRO A 288 11.98 -14.39 16.18
CA PRO A 288 13.23 -14.18 15.47
C PRO A 288 13.10 -14.63 14.02
N SER A 289 13.41 -13.71 13.11
CA SER A 289 13.51 -13.99 11.68
C SER A 289 14.45 -15.19 11.48
N PRO A 290 14.03 -16.25 10.76
CA PRO A 290 14.89 -17.40 10.53
C PRO A 290 16.12 -16.93 9.75
N ALA A 291 17.30 -17.20 10.31
CA ALA A 291 18.57 -16.94 9.65
C ALA A 291 18.59 -17.55 8.23
N PRO A 292 19.24 -16.91 7.25
CA PRO A 292 19.36 -17.46 5.92
C PRO A 292 20.00 -18.85 6.00
N LYS A 293 19.24 -19.87 5.58
CA LYS A 293 19.79 -21.22 5.41
C LYS A 293 20.89 -21.14 4.37
N ALA A 294 22.11 -21.48 4.79
CA ALA A 294 23.23 -21.68 3.87
C ALA A 294 22.81 -22.66 2.77
N SER A 295 22.97 -22.26 1.52
CA SER A 295 22.73 -23.09 0.36
C SER A 295 23.64 -24.32 0.42
N GLU A 296 23.00 -25.49 0.41
CA GLU A 296 23.67 -26.78 0.26
C GLU A 296 24.29 -26.86 -1.14
N PRO A 297 25.56 -27.31 -1.29
CA PRO A 297 26.22 -27.34 -2.60
C PRO A 297 25.59 -28.41 -3.51
N GLU A 298 25.27 -28.00 -4.74
CA GLU A 298 24.75 -28.89 -5.79
C GLU A 298 25.65 -30.13 -6.01
N PRO A 299 25.06 -31.32 -6.23
CA PRO A 299 25.82 -32.52 -6.54
C PRO A 299 26.40 -32.44 -7.95
N LYS A 300 27.74 -32.54 -8.04
CA LYS A 300 28.49 -32.60 -9.31
C LYS A 300 27.95 -33.71 -10.22
N LYS A 301 27.45 -33.33 -11.40
CA LYS A 301 27.11 -34.25 -12.49
C LYS A 301 28.37 -35.02 -12.92
N LYS A 302 28.36 -36.34 -12.75
CA LYS A 302 29.38 -37.26 -13.30
C LYS A 302 29.32 -37.24 -14.84
N GLY A 303 30.46 -36.95 -15.45
CA GLY A 303 30.65 -36.98 -16.90
C GLY A 303 30.39 -38.37 -17.47
N LYS A 304 29.64 -38.40 -18.57
CA LYS A 304 29.36 -39.59 -19.38
C LYS A 304 30.61 -39.89 -20.20
N GLY A 305 31.28 -41.00 -19.89
CA GLY A 305 32.41 -41.51 -20.66
C GLY A 305 31.99 -41.90 -22.07
N LYS A 306 32.75 -41.41 -23.05
CA LYS A 306 32.70 -41.77 -24.46
C LYS A 306 33.42 -43.12 -24.62
N LYS A 307 32.74 -44.12 -25.20
CA LYS A 307 33.37 -45.35 -25.68
C LYS A 307 33.58 -45.21 -27.18
N ASP A 308 34.83 -45.38 -27.60
CA ASP A 308 35.21 -45.80 -28.95
C ASP A 308 35.06 -47.34 -29.06
#